data_AF-A0A397BL28-F1
#
_entry.id   AF-A0A397BL28-F1
#
_cell.length_a   1.000
_cell.length_b   1.000
_cell.length_c   1.000
_cell.angle_alpha   90.00
_cell.angle_beta   90.00
_cell.angle_gamma   90.00
#
_symmetry.space_group_name_H-M   'P 1'
#
loop_
_entity.id
_entity.type
_entity.pdbx_description
1 polymer ?
#
loop_
_entity_poly.entity_id
_entity_poly.type
_entity_poly.pdbx_seq_one_letter_code
_entity_poly.pdbx_strand_id
1 'polypeptide(L)'
;NPVAKQAAQRADADAVVAMLKSRNISTAPAPFEYPEGYHIQPSKKQKTTDPSTMYPDTNDQYTAALEDDKAAALLSYAVEDDGAAE
;
A
#
# COMPACT_ATOMS: atom_id res chain seq x y z
N ASN A 1 20.87 -33.83 -12.31
CA ASN A 1 19.50 -33.81 -11.75
C ASN A 1 19.45 -32.79 -10.61
N PRO A 2 18.83 -31.61 -10.81
CA PRO A 2 18.79 -30.53 -9.80
C PRO A 2 17.97 -30.89 -8.54
N VAL A 3 16.97 -31.76 -8.67
CA VAL A 3 16.10 -32.18 -7.56
C VAL A 3 16.87 -33.03 -6.54
N ALA A 4 17.70 -33.96 -7.03
CA ALA A 4 18.53 -34.80 -6.17
C ALA A 4 19.55 -33.97 -5.36
N LYS A 5 20.11 -32.91 -5.96
CA LYS A 5 21.04 -32.00 -5.27
C LYS A 5 20.35 -31.20 -4.17
N GLN A 6 19.13 -30.72 -4.42
CA GLN A 6 18.34 -30.03 -3.40
C GLN A 6 17.92 -30.96 -2.25
N ALA A 7 17.60 -32.22 -2.55
CA ALA A 7 17.27 -33.21 -1.53
C ALA A 7 18.46 -33.51 -0.60
N ALA A 8 19.66 -33.67 -1.16
CA ALA A 8 20.89 -33.85 -0.39
C ALA A 8 21.18 -32.64 0.51
N GLN A 9 21.08 -31.43 -0.04
CA GLN A 9 21.30 -30.19 0.72
C GLN A 9 20.31 -30.01 1.87
N ARG A 10 19.04 -30.42 1.68
CA ARG A 10 18.04 -30.42 2.77
C ARG A 10 18.40 -31.43 3.86
N ALA A 11 18.76 -32.66 3.47
CA ALA A 11 19.14 -33.69 4.43
C ALA A 11 20.37 -33.28 5.28
N ASP A 12 21.37 -32.67 4.65
CA ASP A 12 22.56 -32.15 5.33
C ASP A 12 22.20 -31.04 6.32
N ALA A 13 21.32 -30.10 5.93
CA ALA A 13 20.86 -29.02 6.80
C ALA A 13 20.10 -29.56 8.03
N ASP A 14 19.23 -30.55 7.84
CA ASP A 14 18.48 -31.18 8.93
C ASP A 14 19.41 -31.90 9.92
N ALA A 15 20.44 -32.58 9.42
CA ALA A 15 21.44 -33.25 10.26
C ALA A 15 22.22 -32.24 11.14
N VAL A 16 22.59 -31.09 10.57
CA VAL A 16 23.24 -30.01 11.33
C VAL A 16 22.32 -29.45 12.42
N VAL A 17 21.05 -29.21 12.10
CA VAL A 17 20.06 -28.73 13.09
C VAL A 17 19.86 -29.75 14.21
N ALA A 18 19.81 -31.05 13.88
CA ALA A 18 19.70 -32.12 14.88
C ALA A 18 20.93 -32.20 15.81
N MET A 19 22.14 -32.05 15.26
CA MET A 19 23.37 -32.00 16.07
C MET A 19 23.43 -30.77 16.98
N LEU A 20 22.97 -29.61 16.54
CA LEU A 20 22.91 -28.40 17.38
C LEU A 20 21.94 -28.59 18.55
N LYS A 21 20.75 -29.15 18.25
CA LYS A 21 19.73 -29.46 19.26
C LYS A 21 20.21 -30.49 20.28
N SER A 22 20.94 -31.54 19.85
CA SER A 22 21.46 -32.56 20.78
C SER A 22 22.52 -32.02 21.75
N ARG A 23 23.18 -30.92 21.37
CA ARG A 23 24.13 -30.19 22.23
C ARG A 23 23.46 -29.12 23.10
N ASN A 24 22.12 -29.09 23.17
CA ASN A 24 21.33 -28.06 23.84
C ASN A 24 21.62 -26.63 23.34
N ILE A 25 22.06 -26.48 22.09
CA ILE A 25 22.27 -25.16 21.47
C ILE A 25 20.94 -24.69 20.90
N SER A 26 20.51 -23.47 21.27
CA SER A 26 19.30 -22.87 20.73
C SER A 26 19.42 -22.64 19.22
N THR A 27 18.51 -23.20 18.45
CA THR A 27 18.36 -22.94 17.01
C THR A 27 17.26 -21.90 16.72
N ALA A 28 16.73 -21.25 17.76
CA ALA A 28 15.75 -20.19 17.59
C ALA A 28 16.43 -18.95 16.99
N PRO A 29 15.75 -18.20 16.10
CA PRO A 29 16.26 -16.91 15.67
C PRO A 29 16.48 -16.03 16.89
N ALA A 30 17.66 -15.40 16.99
CA ALA A 30 17.94 -14.46 18.06
C ALA A 30 16.92 -13.31 17.99
N PRO A 31 16.31 -12.91 19.13
CA PRO A 31 15.45 -11.74 19.15
C PRO A 31 16.28 -10.51 18.74
N PHE A 32 15.69 -9.64 17.93
CA PHE A 32 16.29 -8.35 17.63
C PHE A 32 16.25 -7.50 18.91
N GLU A 33 17.42 -7.26 19.48
CA GLU A 33 17.58 -6.44 20.68
C GLU A 33 18.16 -5.09 20.29
N TYR A 34 17.47 -4.02 20.70
CA TYR A 34 17.95 -2.68 20.47
C TYR A 34 19.15 -2.40 21.40
N PRO A 35 20.20 -1.71 20.94
CA PRO A 35 21.31 -1.32 21.78
C PRO A 35 20.88 -0.50 23.00
N GLU A 36 21.66 -0.60 24.07
CA GLU A 36 21.49 0.19 25.30
C GLU A 36 21.32 1.68 24.97
N GLY A 37 20.21 2.26 25.41
CA GLY A 37 19.86 3.68 25.21
C GLY A 37 18.94 3.98 24.01
N TYR A 38 18.64 3.01 23.14
CA TYR A 38 17.67 3.24 22.08
C TYR A 38 16.23 3.18 22.62
N HIS A 39 15.57 4.34 22.68
CA HIS A 39 14.19 4.47 23.11
C HIS A 39 13.29 4.71 21.90
N ILE A 40 12.42 3.76 21.57
CA ILE A 40 11.36 3.97 20.57
C ILE A 40 10.39 4.99 21.17
N GLN A 41 10.41 6.21 20.67
CA GLN A 41 9.44 7.22 21.07
C GLN A 41 8.03 6.74 20.64
N PRO A 42 7.04 6.75 21.54
CA PRO A 42 5.69 6.39 21.16
C PRO A 42 5.19 7.39 20.10
N SER A 43 4.81 6.89 18.93
CA SER A 43 4.25 7.75 17.88
C SER A 43 2.96 8.37 18.41
N LYS A 44 2.97 9.70 18.58
CA LYS A 44 1.74 10.45 18.86
C LYS A 44 0.88 10.31 17.60
N LYS A 45 -0.15 9.46 17.67
CA LYS A 45 -1.21 9.43 16.67
C LYS A 45 -1.87 10.81 16.67
N GLN A 46 -1.52 11.63 15.69
CA GLN A 46 -2.19 12.90 15.46
C GLN A 46 -3.64 12.60 15.11
N LYS A 47 -4.57 12.95 16.00
CA LYS A 47 -6.01 12.95 15.68
C LYS A 47 -6.23 14.09 14.68
N THR A 48 -6.31 13.77 13.40
CA THR A 48 -6.82 14.70 12.38
C THR A 48 -8.34 14.73 12.54
N THR A 49 -8.83 15.61 13.40
CA THR A 49 -10.27 15.71 13.72
C THR A 49 -11.08 16.30 12.57
N ASP A 50 -10.43 16.97 11.62
CA ASP A 50 -11.10 17.68 10.53
C ASP A 50 -10.62 17.19 9.15
N PRO A 51 -11.47 16.47 8.38
CA PRO A 51 -11.12 16.02 7.02
C PRO A 51 -10.93 17.18 6.04
N SER A 52 -11.45 18.38 6.34
CA SER A 52 -11.29 19.58 5.51
C SER A 52 -9.86 20.13 5.49
N THR A 53 -8.99 19.68 6.40
CA THR A 53 -7.61 20.17 6.51
C THR A 53 -6.60 19.37 5.68
N MET A 54 -6.98 18.21 5.15
CA MET A 54 -6.06 17.35 4.42
C MET A 54 -5.99 17.71 2.93
N TYR A 55 -7.13 18.07 2.34
CA TYR A 55 -7.23 18.48 0.94
C TYR A 55 -8.33 19.53 0.79
N PRO A 56 -8.15 20.53 -0.08
CA PRO A 56 -9.18 21.53 -0.32
C PRO A 56 -10.36 20.90 -1.07
N ASP A 57 -11.60 21.25 -0.70
CA ASP A 57 -12.80 20.73 -1.36
C ASP A 57 -12.83 21.20 -2.81
N THR A 58 -12.80 20.25 -3.75
CA THR A 58 -12.84 20.54 -5.19
C THR A 58 -14.25 20.85 -5.66
N ASN A 59 -15.28 20.44 -4.91
CA ASN A 59 -16.67 20.75 -5.27
C ASN A 59 -16.90 22.26 -5.23
N ASP A 60 -16.40 22.94 -4.20
CA ASP A 60 -16.52 24.40 -4.08
C ASP A 60 -15.67 25.13 -5.14
N GLN A 61 -14.52 24.57 -5.50
CA GLN A 61 -13.59 25.18 -6.47
C GLN A 61 -14.09 25.18 -7.91
N TYR A 62 -14.87 24.17 -8.31
CA TYR A 62 -15.27 23.97 -9.71
C TYR A 62 -16.75 24.20 -10.00
N THR A 63 -17.51 24.76 -9.05
CA THR A 63 -18.94 25.08 -9.25
C THR A 63 -19.21 25.88 -10.54
N ALA A 64 -18.47 26.97 -10.76
CA ALA A 64 -18.64 27.81 -11.95
C ALA A 64 -18.27 27.10 -13.25
N ALA A 65 -17.15 26.38 -13.28
CA ALA A 65 -16.72 25.63 -14.48
C ALA A 65 -17.70 24.51 -14.85
N LEU A 66 -18.32 23.89 -13.85
CA LEU A 66 -19.26 22.79 -14.05
C LEU A 66 -20.64 23.29 -14.54
N GLU A 67 -21.01 24.53 -14.22
CA GLU A 67 -22.19 25.18 -14.79
C GLU A 67 -21.95 25.59 -16.26
N ASP A 68 -20.77 26.13 -16.56
CA ASP A 68 -20.36 26.48 -17.92
C ASP A 68 -20.31 25.24 -18.84
N ASP A 69 -19.73 24.14 -18.36
CA ASP A 69 -19.67 22.86 -19.10
C ASP A 69 -21.07 22.27 -19.35
N LYS A 70 -21.98 22.37 -18.38
CA LYS A 70 -23.38 21.94 -18.55
C LYS A 70 -24.12 22.80 -19.56
N ALA A 71 -23.93 24.11 -19.51
CA ALA A 71 -24.53 25.04 -20.47
C ALA A 71 -24.00 24.76 -21.89
N ALA A 72 -22.68 24.54 -22.04
CA ALA A 72 -22.06 24.19 -23.31
C ALA A 72 -22.54 22.84 -23.86
N ALA A 73 -22.70 21.83 -23.01
CA ALA A 73 -23.21 20.51 -23.40
C ALA A 73 -24.69 20.53 -23.84
N LEU A 74 -25.51 21.40 -23.25
CA LEU A 74 -26.89 21.61 -23.69
C LEU A 74 -26.96 22.35 -25.02
N LEU A 75 -26.07 23.34 -25.23
CA LEU A 75 -26.00 24.09 -26.47
C LEU A 75 -25.52 23.23 -27.64
N SER A 76 -24.56 22.33 -27.41
CA SER A 76 -24.04 21.43 -28.45
C SER A 76 -25.06 20.39 -28.89
N TYR A 77 -25.90 19.89 -27.98
CA TYR A 77 -26.98 18.96 -28.32
C TYR A 77 -28.11 19.62 -29.11
N ALA A 78 -28.40 20.90 -28.86
CA ALA A 78 -29.45 21.63 -29.57
C ALA A 78 -29.09 21.98 -31.04
N VAL A 79 -27.80 21.97 -31.41
CA VAL A 79 -27.34 22.33 -32.77
C VAL A 79 -27.42 21.15 -33.75
N GLU A 80 -27.56 19.91 -33.29
CA GLU A 80 -27.62 18.73 -34.17
C GLU A 80 -29.04 18.37 -34.68
N ASP A 81 -30.11 19.06 -34.25
CA ASP A 81 -31.51 18.74 -34.62
C ASP A 81 -32.07 19.55 -35.81
N ASP A 82 -31.40 20.63 -36.25
CA ASP A 82 -31.86 21.50 -37.36
C ASP A 82 -31.31 21.09 -38.75
N GLY A 83 -30.90 19.83 -38.92
CA GLY A 83 -30.14 19.36 -40.10
C GLY A 83 -30.66 18.11 -40.82
N ALA A 84 -31.87 17.63 -40.52
CA ALA A 84 -32.40 16.42 -41.16
C ALA A 84 -33.90 16.52 -41.48
N ALA A 85 -34.24 17.24 -42.56
CA ALA A 85 -35.52 17.06 -43.25
C ALA A 85 -35.37 17.35 -44.75
N GLU A 86 -35.52 16.26 -45.53
CA GLU A 86 -35.90 16.11 -46.95
C GLU A 86 -35.35 17.06 -48.03
#